data_AF-A0A8J2U6H5-F1
#
_entry.id   AF-A0A8J2U6H5-F1
#
_cell.length_a   1.000
_cell.length_b   1.000
_cell.length_c   1.000
_cell.angle_alpha   90.00
_cell.angle_beta   90.00
_cell.angle_gamma   90.00
#
_symmetry.space_group_name_H-M   'P 1'
#
loop_
_entity.id
_entity.type
_entity.pdbx_description
1 polymer ?
#
loop_
_entity_poly.entity_id
_entity_poly.type
_entity_poly.pdbx_seq_one_letter_code
_entity_poly.pdbx_strand_id
1 'polypeptide(L)'
;MISRYADISRVTIHKQFGSKEQLFRALLKHEHESQYSKLAGYLTDYDCIWQQLEAMLLDWGRPLFEEITDKLVLSDLVRSASDHCQDIFDSHSEVITDFVVSALATAEQKSQISFAQQSLTPQQFAETLVVTAKAIFSISPLTDAKQAVLNNLAIYRAALSR
;
A
#
# COMPACT_ATOMS: atom_id res chain seq x y z
N MET A 1 -10.81 1.68 -28.23
CA MET A 1 -9.44 1.16 -28.05
C MET A 1 -9.44 0.12 -26.93
N ILE A 2 -9.84 0.41 -25.69
CA ILE A 2 -10.03 -0.62 -24.63
C ILE A 2 -11.03 -1.73 -25.03
N SER A 3 -12.19 -1.35 -25.57
CA SER A 3 -13.24 -2.26 -26.05
C SER A 3 -12.76 -3.34 -27.04
N ARG A 4 -11.74 -3.04 -27.84
CA ARG A 4 -11.20 -3.95 -28.86
C ARG A 4 -10.27 -5.00 -28.25
N TYR A 5 -9.54 -4.64 -27.19
CA TYR A 5 -8.64 -5.55 -26.48
C TYR A 5 -9.36 -6.39 -25.42
N ALA A 6 -10.46 -5.87 -24.87
CA ALA A 6 -11.28 -6.58 -23.88
C ALA A 6 -12.36 -7.48 -24.51
N ASP A 7 -12.49 -7.50 -25.84
CA ASP A 7 -13.59 -8.16 -26.58
C ASP A 7 -14.99 -7.83 -26.04
N ILE A 8 -15.17 -6.57 -25.59
CA ILE A 8 -16.41 -6.06 -25.01
C ILE A 8 -16.87 -4.84 -25.80
N SER A 9 -18.17 -4.75 -26.08
CA SER A 9 -18.73 -3.60 -26.81
C SER A 9 -18.44 -2.28 -26.09
N ARG A 10 -18.16 -1.22 -26.87
CA ARG A 10 -17.99 0.14 -26.32
C ARG A 10 -19.23 0.56 -25.50
N VAL A 11 -20.42 0.18 -25.94
CA VAL A 11 -21.69 0.49 -25.24
C VAL A 11 -21.73 -0.16 -23.87
N THR A 12 -21.23 -1.40 -23.73
CA THR A 12 -21.17 -2.10 -22.44
C THR A 12 -20.22 -1.40 -21.46
N ILE A 13 -19.03 -1.01 -21.90
CA ILE A 13 -18.07 -0.27 -21.06
C ILE A 13 -18.66 1.08 -20.62
N HIS A 14 -19.29 1.81 -21.54
CA HIS A 14 -19.95 3.08 -21.22
C HIS A 14 -21.14 2.91 -20.28
N LYS A 15 -21.92 1.83 -20.39
CA LYS A 15 -23.02 1.53 -19.46
C LYS A 15 -22.53 1.19 -18.05
N GLN A 16 -21.42 0.48 -17.92
CA GLN A 16 -20.89 0.06 -16.63
C GLN A 16 -20.13 1.18 -15.91
N PHE A 17 -19.34 1.97 -16.63
CA PHE A 17 -18.42 2.94 -16.02
C PHE A 17 -18.76 4.40 -16.34
N GLY A 18 -19.53 4.70 -17.40
CA GLY A 18 -19.91 6.07 -17.76
C GLY A 18 -18.79 6.91 -18.40
N SER A 19 -17.56 6.82 -17.92
CA SER A 19 -16.39 7.52 -18.47
C SER A 19 -15.09 6.72 -18.35
N LYS A 20 -14.01 7.19 -19.00
CA LYS A 20 -12.70 6.55 -18.88
C LYS A 20 -12.10 6.75 -17.48
N GLU A 21 -12.35 7.91 -16.88
CA GLU A 21 -11.91 8.28 -15.54
C GLU A 21 -12.58 7.41 -14.49
N GLN A 22 -13.88 7.14 -14.62
CA GLN A 22 -14.60 6.21 -13.74
C GLN A 22 -14.12 4.76 -13.90
N LEU A 23 -13.83 4.33 -15.12
CA LEU A 23 -13.19 3.02 -15.36
C LEU A 23 -11.81 2.95 -14.67
N PHE A 24 -11.00 3.99 -14.81
CA PHE A 24 -9.67 4.06 -14.19
C PHE A 24 -9.75 4.06 -12.66
N ARG A 25 -10.69 4.82 -12.08
CA ARG A 25 -10.99 4.80 -10.64
C ARG A 25 -11.43 3.41 -10.17
N ALA A 26 -12.28 2.73 -10.94
CA ALA A 26 -12.73 1.38 -10.60
C ALA A 26 -11.57 0.36 -10.62
N LEU A 27 -10.64 0.49 -11.58
CA LEU A 27 -9.43 -0.32 -11.62
C LEU A 27 -8.59 -0.12 -10.34
N LEU A 28 -8.29 1.12 -9.96
CA LEU A 28 -7.48 1.39 -8.76
C LEU A 28 -8.16 0.89 -7.48
N LYS A 29 -9.48 1.04 -7.36
CA LYS A 29 -10.24 0.47 -6.23
C LYS A 29 -10.13 -1.04 -6.19
N HIS A 30 -10.31 -1.71 -7.32
CA HIS A 30 -10.18 -3.16 -7.41
C HIS A 30 -8.79 -3.64 -6.97
N GLU A 31 -7.73 -2.96 -7.41
CA GLU A 31 -6.36 -3.30 -7.00
C GLU A 31 -6.15 -3.12 -5.48
N HIS A 32 -6.67 -2.04 -4.88
CA HIS A 32 -6.60 -1.86 -3.43
C HIS A 32 -7.46 -2.87 -2.65
N GLU A 33 -8.65 -3.23 -3.15
CA GLU A 33 -9.49 -4.28 -2.57
C GLU A 33 -8.80 -5.64 -2.58
N SER A 34 -8.08 -5.96 -3.67
CA SER A 34 -7.23 -7.15 -3.76
C SER A 34 -6.13 -7.13 -2.69
N GLN A 35 -5.49 -5.99 -2.45
CA GLN A 35 -4.50 -5.86 -1.37
C GLN A 35 -5.14 -6.02 0.02
N TYR A 36 -6.33 -5.46 0.26
CA TYR A 36 -7.04 -5.63 1.53
C TYR A 36 -7.34 -7.08 1.85
N SER A 37 -7.71 -7.88 0.83
CA SER A 37 -7.99 -9.30 1.02
C SER A 37 -6.80 -10.10 1.56
N LYS A 38 -5.57 -9.60 1.38
CA LYS A 38 -4.33 -10.22 1.88
C LYS A 38 -3.97 -9.81 3.30
N LEU A 39 -4.53 -8.72 3.83
CA LEU A 39 -4.14 -8.17 5.14
C LEU A 39 -4.28 -9.18 6.27
N ALA A 40 -5.40 -9.92 6.29
CA ALA A 40 -5.62 -10.97 7.28
C ALA A 40 -4.57 -12.09 7.18
N GLY A 41 -4.12 -12.42 5.95
CA GLY A 41 -3.08 -13.41 5.69
C GLY A 41 -1.76 -13.04 6.34
N TYR A 42 -1.36 -11.77 6.31
CA TYR A 42 -0.13 -11.34 6.98
C TYR A 42 -0.14 -11.64 8.49
N LEU A 43 -1.29 -11.53 9.16
CA LEU A 43 -1.40 -11.84 10.59
C LEU A 43 -1.34 -13.34 10.90
N THR A 44 -1.75 -14.20 9.95
CA THR A 44 -1.78 -15.66 10.13
C THR A 44 -0.50 -16.34 9.66
N ASP A 45 0.15 -15.79 8.63
CA ASP A 45 1.26 -16.45 7.93
C ASP A 45 2.61 -16.20 8.62
N TYR A 46 2.67 -15.23 9.55
CA TYR A 46 3.88 -14.88 10.28
C TYR A 46 3.61 -14.72 11.77
N ASP A 47 4.48 -15.30 12.60
CA ASP A 47 4.38 -15.23 14.06
C ASP A 47 4.90 -13.91 14.64
N CYS A 48 5.81 -13.24 13.94
CA CYS A 48 6.51 -12.05 14.40
C CYS A 48 6.01 -10.80 13.68
N ILE A 49 5.62 -9.76 14.42
CA ILE A 49 5.11 -8.49 13.87
C ILE A 49 6.05 -7.88 12.82
N TRP A 50 7.36 -7.99 13.00
CA TRP A 50 8.33 -7.44 12.06
C TRP A 50 8.27 -8.12 10.70
N GLN A 51 8.03 -9.44 10.69
CA GLN A 51 7.85 -10.19 9.45
C GLN A 51 6.49 -9.88 8.79
N GLN A 52 5.44 -9.69 9.61
CA GLN A 52 4.12 -9.25 9.14
C GLN A 52 4.21 -7.89 8.43
N LEU A 53 4.83 -6.91 9.08
CA LEU A 53 5.00 -5.56 8.54
C LEU A 53 5.92 -5.57 7.32
N GLU A 54 7.00 -6.35 7.32
CA GLU A 54 7.88 -6.50 6.16
C GLU A 54 7.12 -7.04 4.94
N ALA A 55 6.42 -8.16 5.09
CA ALA A 55 5.67 -8.78 4.00
C ALA A 55 4.58 -7.83 3.46
N MET A 56 3.84 -7.17 4.36
CA MET A 56 2.81 -6.21 4.00
C MET A 56 3.39 -5.02 3.23
N LEU A 57 4.46 -4.38 3.73
CA LEU A 57 5.04 -3.19 3.11
C LEU A 57 5.67 -3.51 1.74
N LEU A 58 6.26 -4.70 1.58
CA LEU A 58 6.83 -5.13 0.30
C LEU A 58 5.77 -5.45 -0.76
N ASP A 59 4.62 -6.02 -0.36
CA ASP A 59 3.51 -6.24 -1.28
C ASP A 59 2.81 -4.91 -1.62
N TRP A 60 2.67 -4.02 -0.63
CA TRP A 60 2.10 -2.69 -0.84
C TRP A 60 2.95 -1.82 -1.77
N GLY A 61 4.27 -1.92 -1.67
CA GLY A 61 5.21 -1.22 -2.54
C GLY A 61 5.27 -1.74 -3.98
N ARG A 62 4.51 -2.78 -4.33
CA ARG A 62 4.45 -3.24 -5.73
C ARG A 62 3.79 -2.18 -6.59
N PRO A 63 4.42 -1.75 -7.70
CA PRO A 63 3.81 -0.76 -8.56
C PRO A 63 2.51 -1.30 -9.16
N LEU A 64 1.43 -0.53 -9.06
CA LEU A 64 0.16 -0.80 -9.75
C LEU A 64 0.31 -1.00 -11.26
N PHE A 65 1.38 -0.46 -11.83
CA PHE A 65 1.67 -0.45 -13.26
C PHE A 65 3.04 -1.08 -13.58
N GLU A 66 3.51 -2.05 -12.78
CA GLU A 66 4.83 -2.69 -12.95
C GLU A 66 5.04 -3.30 -14.34
N GLU A 67 3.96 -3.73 -14.99
CA GLU A 67 3.98 -4.31 -16.35
C GLU A 67 4.16 -3.25 -17.46
N ILE A 68 4.04 -1.96 -17.14
CA ILE A 68 4.15 -0.86 -18.09
C ILE A 68 5.62 -0.45 -18.24
N THR A 69 6.23 -0.91 -19.32
CA THR A 69 7.65 -0.64 -19.64
C THR A 69 7.89 0.75 -20.24
N ASP A 70 6.86 1.38 -20.81
CA ASP A 70 6.95 2.74 -21.35
C ASP A 70 6.84 3.79 -20.22
N LYS A 71 7.96 4.50 -19.98
CA LYS A 71 8.07 5.49 -18.90
C LYS A 71 7.14 6.69 -19.08
N LEU A 72 6.84 7.09 -20.31
CA LEU A 72 5.97 8.24 -20.57
C LEU A 72 4.52 7.86 -20.26
N VAL A 73 4.10 6.68 -20.72
CA VAL A 73 2.78 6.13 -20.39
C VAL A 73 2.63 5.94 -18.89
N LEU A 74 3.65 5.39 -18.22
CA LEU A 74 3.66 5.23 -16.77
C LEU A 74 3.52 6.58 -16.04
N SER A 75 4.29 7.59 -16.46
CA SER A 75 4.22 8.92 -15.87
C SER A 75 2.85 9.57 -16.05
N ASP A 76 2.23 9.43 -17.21
CA ASP A 76 0.88 9.95 -17.47
C ASP A 76 -0.18 9.24 -16.63
N LEU A 77 -0.05 7.93 -16.43
CA LEU A 77 -0.94 7.15 -15.56
C LEU A 77 -0.79 7.55 -14.10
N VAL A 78 0.44 7.67 -13.59
CA VAL A 78 0.71 8.14 -12.23
C VAL A 78 0.14 9.53 -12.00
N ARG A 79 0.34 10.45 -12.95
CA ARG A 79 -0.24 11.79 -12.90
C ARG A 79 -1.77 11.74 -12.90
N SER A 80 -2.37 10.96 -13.78
CA SER A 80 -3.84 10.82 -13.85
C SER A 80 -4.41 10.22 -12.56
N ALA A 81 -3.67 9.32 -11.91
CA ALA A 81 -4.02 8.77 -10.61
C ALA A 81 -4.01 9.88 -9.55
N SER A 82 -2.97 10.71 -9.51
CA SER A 82 -2.89 11.84 -8.59
C SER A 82 -4.01 12.86 -8.82
N ASP A 83 -4.30 13.21 -10.07
CA ASP A 83 -5.27 14.25 -10.41
C ASP A 83 -6.73 13.81 -10.18
N HIS A 84 -7.01 12.52 -10.34
CA HIS A 84 -8.39 12.02 -10.37
C HIS A 84 -8.73 10.99 -9.28
N CYS A 85 -7.76 10.48 -8.52
CA CYS A 85 -7.96 9.35 -7.61
C CYS A 85 -7.34 9.55 -6.23
N GLN A 86 -7.01 10.79 -5.85
CA GLN A 86 -6.39 11.08 -4.56
C GLN A 86 -7.21 10.55 -3.37
N ASP A 87 -8.53 10.69 -3.42
CA ASP A 87 -9.45 10.17 -2.40
C ASP A 87 -9.35 8.65 -2.22
N ILE A 88 -9.08 7.91 -3.31
CA ILE A 88 -8.89 6.46 -3.27
C ILE A 88 -7.58 6.12 -2.57
N PHE A 89 -6.49 6.85 -2.87
CA PHE A 89 -5.19 6.64 -2.21
C PHE A 89 -5.19 7.04 -0.74
N ASP A 90 -5.93 8.09 -0.37
CA ASP A 90 -6.05 8.54 1.01
C ASP A 90 -6.83 7.52 1.84
N SER A 91 -8.00 7.09 1.36
CA SER A 91 -8.78 6.01 1.99
C SER A 91 -7.99 4.71 2.09
N HIS A 92 -7.18 4.39 1.07
CA HIS A 92 -6.30 3.24 1.13
C HIS A 92 -5.22 3.36 2.21
N SER A 93 -4.62 4.54 2.34
CA SER A 93 -3.61 4.81 3.36
C SER A 93 -4.21 4.71 4.78
N GLU A 94 -5.46 5.15 4.98
CA GLU A 94 -6.20 4.98 6.24
C GLU A 94 -6.40 3.50 6.59
N VAL A 95 -6.90 2.69 5.65
CA VAL A 95 -7.12 1.24 5.88
C VAL A 95 -5.82 0.52 6.25
N ILE A 96 -4.72 0.82 5.56
CA ILE A 96 -3.41 0.23 5.87
C ILE A 96 -2.92 0.69 7.25
N THR A 97 -3.15 1.96 7.60
CA THR A 97 -2.79 2.49 8.92
C THR A 97 -3.55 1.77 10.03
N ASP A 98 -4.87 1.65 9.92
CA ASP A 98 -5.71 0.95 10.90
C ASP A 98 -5.31 -0.51 11.09
N PHE A 99 -4.94 -1.18 9.98
CA PHE A 99 -4.38 -2.53 10.03
C PHE A 99 -3.08 -2.57 10.84
N VAL A 100 -2.13 -1.67 10.55
CA VAL A 100 -0.84 -1.61 11.26
C VAL A 100 -1.05 -1.32 12.74
N VAL A 101 -1.95 -0.41 13.11
CA VAL A 101 -2.30 -0.11 14.50
C VAL A 101 -2.80 -1.36 15.23
N SER A 102 -3.71 -2.11 14.59
CA SER A 102 -4.25 -3.35 15.14
C SER A 102 -3.17 -4.43 15.31
N ALA A 103 -2.26 -4.53 14.34
CA ALA A 103 -1.14 -5.46 14.38
C ALA A 103 -0.16 -5.12 15.52
N LEU A 104 0.16 -3.82 15.70
CA LEU A 104 1.02 -3.33 16.77
C LEU A 104 0.40 -3.57 18.15
N ALA A 105 -0.89 -3.31 18.33
CA ALA A 105 -1.60 -3.57 19.58
C ALA A 105 -1.52 -5.06 19.96
N THR A 106 -1.71 -5.94 18.97
CA THR A 106 -1.57 -7.40 19.15
C THR A 106 -0.14 -7.78 19.51
N ALA A 107 0.86 -7.17 18.86
CA ALA A 107 2.27 -7.43 19.11
C ALA A 107 2.73 -6.97 20.50
N GLU A 108 2.21 -5.84 20.98
CA GLU A 108 2.48 -5.34 22.33
C GLU A 108 1.88 -6.28 23.40
N GLN A 109 0.64 -6.77 23.20
CA GLN A 109 0.03 -7.78 24.06
C GLN A 109 0.84 -9.08 24.09
N LYS A 110 1.39 -9.49 22.95
CA LYS A 110 2.30 -10.64 22.82
C LYS A 110 3.73 -10.35 23.31
N SER A 111 4.00 -9.17 23.87
CA SER A 111 5.34 -8.75 24.34
C SER A 111 6.44 -8.80 23.27
N GLN A 112 6.09 -8.69 21.99
CA GLN A 112 7.07 -8.66 20.89
C GLN A 112 7.71 -7.28 20.71
N ILE A 113 6.99 -6.24 21.13
CA ILE A 113 7.40 -4.83 21.07
C ILE A 113 6.98 -4.12 22.35
N SER A 114 7.51 -2.93 22.58
CA SER A 114 7.14 -2.09 23.72
C SER A 114 7.24 -0.61 23.38
N PHE A 115 6.13 0.12 23.51
CA PHE A 115 6.13 1.58 23.39
C PHE A 115 6.50 2.31 24.67
N ALA A 116 6.67 1.60 25.80
CA ALA A 116 6.88 2.19 27.12
C ALA A 116 8.10 3.14 27.24
N GLN A 117 9.12 2.96 26.39
CA GLN A 117 10.32 3.79 26.37
C GLN A 117 10.28 4.91 25.33
N GLN A 118 9.21 4.97 24.53
CA GLN A 118 9.07 5.91 23.42
C GLN A 118 7.96 6.91 23.73
N SER A 119 8.18 8.17 23.33
CA SER A 119 7.14 9.22 23.39
C SER A 119 6.16 9.15 22.21
N LEU A 120 5.84 7.94 21.75
CA LEU A 120 5.01 7.68 20.57
C LEU A 120 3.91 6.70 20.91
N THR A 121 2.69 7.00 20.46
CA THR A 121 1.58 6.04 20.49
C THR A 121 1.68 5.05 19.32
N PRO A 122 1.06 3.87 19.42
CA PRO A 122 0.97 2.94 18.29
C PRO A 122 0.37 3.58 17.03
N GLN A 123 -0.61 4.47 17.19
CA GLN A 123 -1.21 5.26 16.11
C GLN A 123 -0.17 6.14 15.39
N GLN A 124 0.57 6.94 16.15
CA GLN A 124 1.58 7.84 15.59
C GLN A 124 2.69 7.07 14.87
N PHE A 125 3.09 5.93 15.44
CA PHE A 125 4.07 5.06 14.80
C PHE A 125 3.54 4.47 13.50
N ALA A 126 2.29 3.96 13.47
CA ALA A 126 1.67 3.40 12.28
C ALA A 126 1.57 4.44 11.16
N GLU A 127 1.06 5.64 11.47
CA GLU A 127 0.98 6.76 10.53
C GLU A 127 2.36 7.10 9.96
N THR A 128 3.37 7.18 10.83
CA THR A 128 4.75 7.46 10.41
C THR A 128 5.27 6.37 9.48
N LEU A 129 5.11 5.09 9.83
CA LEU A 129 5.56 3.95 9.03
C LEU A 129 4.91 3.94 7.64
N VAL A 130 3.59 4.14 7.58
CA VAL A 130 2.82 4.12 6.33
C VAL A 130 3.23 5.30 5.44
N VAL A 131 3.36 6.51 6.01
CA VAL A 131 3.78 7.70 5.27
C VAL A 131 5.22 7.58 4.76
N THR A 132 6.15 7.10 5.59
CA THR A 132 7.55 6.94 5.17
C THR A 132 7.69 5.89 4.08
N ALA A 133 7.02 4.75 4.21
CA ALA A 133 7.02 3.72 3.16
C ALA A 133 6.42 4.24 1.84
N LYS A 134 5.26 4.93 1.91
CA LYS A 134 4.64 5.57 0.73
C LYS A 134 5.59 6.56 0.06
N ALA A 135 6.27 7.40 0.85
CA ALA A 135 7.23 8.36 0.33
C ALA A 135 8.44 7.68 -0.32
N ILE A 136 8.97 6.62 0.28
CA ILE A 136 10.10 5.87 -0.27
C ILE A 136 9.72 5.24 -1.63
N PHE A 137 8.55 4.59 -1.70
CA PHE A 137 8.07 3.97 -2.95
C PHE A 137 7.70 5.00 -4.04
N SER A 138 7.34 6.23 -3.68
CA SER A 138 6.97 7.25 -4.66
C SER A 138 8.16 7.97 -5.29
N ILE A 139 9.32 8.03 -4.62
CA ILE A 139 10.48 8.81 -5.08
C ILE A 139 11.65 7.96 -5.58
N SER A 140 11.71 6.68 -5.23
CA SER A 140 12.87 5.82 -5.51
C SER A 140 12.55 4.72 -6.52
N PRO A 141 13.54 4.25 -7.30
CA PRO A 141 13.41 3.02 -8.08
C PRO A 141 12.99 1.86 -7.19
N LEU A 142 12.17 0.93 -7.69
CA LEU A 142 11.54 -0.12 -6.88
C LEU A 142 12.55 -0.95 -6.06
N THR A 143 13.70 -1.32 -6.66
CA THR A 143 14.74 -2.10 -5.97
C THR A 143 15.32 -1.32 -4.78
N ASP A 144 15.62 -0.04 -4.99
CA ASP A 144 16.19 0.84 -3.95
C ASP A 144 15.14 1.15 -2.89
N ALA A 145 13.89 1.33 -3.30
CA ALA A 145 12.75 1.60 -2.42
C ALA A 145 12.50 0.41 -1.47
N LYS A 146 12.48 -0.82 -1.99
CA LYS A 146 12.34 -2.03 -1.16
C LYS A 146 13.43 -2.10 -0.10
N GLN A 147 14.69 -1.92 -0.50
CA GLN A 147 15.80 -1.96 0.46
C GLN A 147 15.72 -0.83 1.49
N ALA A 148 15.35 0.38 1.08
CA ALA A 148 15.19 1.52 1.97
C ALA A 148 14.09 1.29 3.02
N VAL A 149 12.94 0.71 2.62
CA VAL A 149 11.86 0.33 3.54
C VAL A 149 12.33 -0.74 4.54
N LEU A 150 13.05 -1.76 4.08
CA LEU A 150 13.59 -2.79 4.97
C LEU A 150 14.58 -2.21 5.99
N ASN A 151 15.47 -1.31 5.55
CA ASN A 151 16.39 -0.62 6.44
C ASN A 151 15.66 0.24 7.48
N ASN A 152 14.60 0.95 7.04
CA ASN A 152 13.78 1.76 7.91
C ASN A 152 13.04 0.92 8.98
N LEU A 153 12.49 -0.22 8.56
CA LEU A 153 11.84 -1.17 9.47
C LEU A 153 12.84 -1.78 10.48
N ALA A 154 14.08 -2.07 10.06
CA ALA A 154 15.12 -2.56 10.95
C ALA A 154 15.49 -1.54 12.04
N ILE A 155 15.51 -0.25 11.71
CA ILE A 155 15.73 0.84 12.69
C ILE A 155 14.60 0.87 13.71
N TYR A 156 13.33 0.82 13.25
CA TYR A 156 12.19 0.78 14.15
C TYR A 156 12.17 -0.46 15.03
N ARG A 157 12.56 -1.60 14.48
CA ARG A 157 12.70 -2.84 15.23
C ARG A 157 13.70 -2.70 16.37
N ALA A 158 14.85 -2.09 16.13
CA ALA A 158 15.85 -1.85 17.16
C ALA A 158 15.37 -0.85 18.23
N ALA A 159 14.55 0.14 17.86
CA ALA A 159 14.02 1.14 18.78
C ALA A 159 12.88 0.60 19.68
N LEU A 160 12.14 -0.41 19.20
CA LEU A 160 10.98 -0.99 19.89
C LEU A 160 11.24 -2.39 20.46
N SER A 161 12.42 -2.97 20.20
CA SER A 161 12.88 -4.19 20.85
C SER A 161 13.15 -3.95 22.33
N ARG A 162 12.66 -4.86 23.17
CA ARG A 162 12.98 -4.91 24.60
C ARG A 162 14.43 -5.30 24.86
#